data_AF-A0A9E6AW96-F1
#
_entry.id   AF-A0A9E6AW96-F1
#
_cell.length_a   1.000
_cell.length_b   1.000
_cell.length_c   1.000
_cell.angle_alpha   90.00
_cell.angle_beta   90.00
_cell.angle_gamma   90.00
#
_symmetry.space_group_name_H-M   'P 1'
#
loop_
_entity.id
_entity.type
_entity.pdbx_description
1 polymer ?
#
loop_
_entity_poly.entity_id
_entity_poly.type
_entity_poly.pdbx_seq_one_letter_code
_entity_poly.pdbx_strand_id
1 'polypeptide(L)' 'MLPKLPEKAVIVMDNASFHKRQDTREAIVRAGHTLLFLPPYSPDLNPIEQKWAHAKAIRRQQMCSIDDLFKLNQFI' A
#
# COMPACT_ATOMS: atom_id res chain seq x y z
N MET A 1 1.50 -6.87 -13.50
CA MET A 1 2.29 -5.76 -14.06
C MET A 1 2.40 -4.67 -13.00
N LEU A 2 3.53 -3.95 -12.94
CA LEU A 2 3.61 -2.77 -12.07
C LEU A 2 2.71 -1.67 -12.64
N PRO A 3 1.98 -0.91 -11.80
CA PRO A 3 1.22 0.24 -12.26
C PRO A 3 2.16 1.25 -12.93
N LYS A 4 1.62 2.15 -13.76
CA LYS A 4 2.40 3.22 -14.37
C LYS A 4 2.88 4.19 -13.27
N LEU A 5 4.05 3.92 -12.72
CA LEU A 5 4.69 4.73 -11.70
C LEU A 5 5.42 5.91 -12.35
N PRO A 6 5.61 7.03 -11.62
CA PRO A 6 6.53 8.07 -12.02
C PRO A 6 7.92 7.50 -12.30
N GLU A 7 8.64 8.09 -13.24
CA GLU A 7 10.02 7.70 -13.52
C GLU A 7 10.87 7.78 -12.24
N LYS A 8 11.70 6.76 -12.00
CA LYS A 8 12.61 6.69 -10.85
C LYS A 8 11.93 6.82 -9.48
N ALA A 9 10.66 6.41 -9.38
CA ALA A 9 9.93 6.38 -8.11
C ALA A 9 10.65 5.58 -7.00
N VAL A 10 10.41 6.00 -5.77
CA VAL A 10 10.76 5.25 -4.55
C VAL A 10 9.53 4.50 -4.08
N ILE A 11 9.63 3.17 -4.05
CA ILE A 11 8.59 2.28 -3.55
C ILE A 11 8.91 1.95 -2.10
N VAL A 12 8.01 2.30 -1.20
CA VAL A 12 8.11 2.01 0.23
C VAL A 12 7.20 0.84 0.57
N MET A 13 7.77 -0.21 1.19
CA MET A 13 7.03 -1.41 1.62
C MET A 13 7.20 -1.66 3.11
N ASP A 14 6.20 -2.29 3.72
CA ASP A 14 6.35 -2.84 5.06
C ASP A 14 7.23 -4.11 5.06
N ASN A 15 7.40 -4.73 6.22
CA ASN A 15 8.26 -5.90 6.40
C ASN A 15 7.57 -7.25 6.17
N ALA A 16 6.38 -7.31 5.56
CA ALA A 16 5.71 -8.59 5.29
C ALA A 16 6.65 -9.54 4.53
N SER A 17 6.68 -10.82 4.91
CA SER A 17 7.66 -11.79 4.40
C SER A 17 7.64 -11.91 2.88
N PHE A 18 6.47 -11.80 2.25
CA PHE A 18 6.30 -11.86 0.80
C PHE A 18 6.78 -10.59 0.06
N HIS A 19 6.94 -9.44 0.74
CA HIS A 19 7.58 -8.26 0.16
C HIS A 19 9.10 -8.41 0.02
N LYS A 20 9.71 -9.36 0.74
CA LYS A 20 11.16 -9.61 0.73
C LYS A 20 11.58 -10.64 -0.33
N ARG A 21 10.66 -11.05 -1.22
CA ARG A 21 11.00 -11.96 -2.32
C ARG A 21 11.96 -11.29 -3.29
N GLN A 22 12.96 -12.06 -3.71
CA GLN A 22 14.04 -11.60 -4.56
C GLN A 22 13.54 -11.16 -5.95
N ASP A 23 12.60 -11.89 -6.53
CA ASP A 23 11.99 -11.59 -7.83
C ASP A 23 11.25 -10.24 -7.84
N THR A 24 10.53 -9.91 -6.76
CA THR A 24 9.90 -8.59 -6.56
C THR A 24 10.94 -7.48 -6.54
N ARG A 25 12.01 -7.64 -5.75
CA ARG A 25 13.10 -6.64 -5.67
C ARG A 25 13.75 -6.42 -7.04
N GLU A 26 14.04 -7.48 -7.76
CA GLU A 26 14.63 -7.39 -9.10
C GLU A 26 13.70 -6.73 -10.12
N ALA A 27 12.41 -7.04 -10.08
CA ALA A 27 11.44 -6.42 -10.97
C ALA A 27 11.37 -4.89 -10.77
N ILE A 28 11.42 -4.43 -9.53
CA ILE A 28 11.41 -3.01 -9.17
C ILE A 28 12.69 -2.31 -9.66
N VAL A 29 13.86 -2.90 -9.39
CA VAL A 29 15.15 -2.33 -9.81
C VAL A 29 15.29 -2.31 -11.34
N ARG A 30 14.88 -3.39 -12.03
CA ARG A 30 14.88 -3.46 -13.51
C ARG A 30 13.92 -2.43 -14.13
N ALA A 31 12.85 -2.07 -13.44
CA ALA A 31 11.95 -0.99 -13.86
C ALA A 31 12.52 0.42 -13.59
N GLY A 32 13.73 0.53 -13.01
CA GLY A 32 14.40 1.80 -12.74
C GLY A 32 13.94 2.48 -11.45
N HIS A 33 13.29 1.75 -10.54
CA HIS A 33 12.78 2.27 -9.27
C HIS A 33 13.64 1.82 -8.07
N THR A 34 13.52 2.56 -6.97
CA THR A 34 14.19 2.24 -5.70
C THR A 34 13.21 1.56 -4.75
N LEU A 35 13.63 0.50 -4.06
CA LEU A 35 12.85 -0.16 -3.02
C LEU A 35 13.40 0.19 -1.64
N LEU A 36 12.54 0.73 -0.77
CA LEU A 36 12.82 0.97 0.65
C LEU A 36 11.85 0.18 1.53
N PHE A 37 12.36 -0.30 2.66
CA PHE A 37 11.55 -0.94 3.68
C PHE A 37 11.41 -0.01 4.88
N LEU A 38 10.22 0.04 5.48
CA LEU A 38 10.00 0.73 6.73
C LEU A 38 10.81 0.07 7.87
N PRO A 39 11.14 0.80 8.96
CA PRO A 39 11.67 0.19 10.16
C PRO A 39 10.68 -0.85 10.74
N PRO A 40 11.17 -1.91 11.41
CA PRO A 40 10.30 -2.89 12.06
C PRO A 40 9.35 -2.23 13.07
N TYR A 41 8.10 -2.67 13.09
CA TYR A 41 7.06 -2.18 14.01
C TYR A 41 6.79 -0.67 13.93
N SER A 42 6.96 -0.05 12.76
CA SER A 42 6.65 1.36 12.52
C SER A 42 5.40 1.57 11.63
N PRO A 43 4.20 1.16 12.08
CA PRO A 43 2.96 1.36 11.32
C PRO A 43 2.58 2.85 11.21
N ASP A 44 3.06 3.67 12.13
CA ASP A 44 2.91 5.13 12.12
C ASP A 44 3.56 5.79 10.89
N LEU A 45 4.62 5.17 10.35
CA LEU A 45 5.31 5.62 9.15
C LEU A 45 4.66 5.12 7.85
N ASN A 46 3.56 4.37 7.93
CA ASN A 46 2.84 3.83 6.77
C ASN A 46 1.50 4.57 6.57
N PRO A 47 1.41 5.56 5.66
CA PRO A 47 0.19 6.36 5.49
C PRO A 47 -1.08 5.56 5.14
N ILE A 48 -0.93 4.36 4.56
CA ILE A 48 -2.07 3.50 4.24
C ILE A 48 -2.80 3.02 5.50
N GLU A 49 -2.14 2.94 6.65
CA GLU A 49 -2.77 2.53 7.91
C GLU A 49 -3.88 3.50 8.33
N GLN A 50 -3.67 4.80 8.13
CA GLN A 50 -4.69 5.83 8.38
C GLN A 50 -5.88 5.69 7.43
N LYS A 51 -5.61 5.39 6.14
CA LYS A 51 -6.66 5.12 5.15
C LYS A 51 -7.48 3.88 5.53
N TRP A 52 -6.84 2.82 6.01
CA TRP A 52 -7.52 1.63 6.51
C TRP A 52 -8.35 1.90 7.77
N ALA A 53 -7.83 2.71 8.70
CA ALA A 53 -8.59 3.13 9.88
C ALA A 53 -9.86 3.89 9.49
N HIS A 54 -9.75 4.81 8.51
CA HIS A 54 -10.88 5.56 7.97
C HIS A 54 -11.91 4.66 7.29
N ALA A 55 -11.47 3.76 6.40
CA ALA A 55 -12.36 2.80 5.73
C ALA A 55 -13.12 1.92 6.72
N LYS A 56 -12.43 1.43 7.76
CA LYS A 56 -13.07 0.65 8.85
C LYS A 56 -14.08 1.48 9.64
N ALA A 57 -13.84 2.78 9.85
CA ALA A 57 -14.77 3.66 10.53
C ALA A 57 -16.05 3.88 9.72
N ILE A 58 -15.92 4.19 8.43
CA ILE A 58 -17.06 4.35 7.51
C ILE A 58 -17.90 3.08 7.45
N ARG A 59 -17.25 1.91 7.29
CA ARG A 59 -17.95 0.62 7.26
C ARG A 59 -18.75 0.37 8.53
N ARG A 60 -18.21 0.69 9.72
CA ARG A 60 -18.93 0.54 10.99
C ARG A 60 -20.11 1.51 11.12
N GLN A 61 -19.98 2.73 10.63
CA GLN A 61 -21.03 3.74 10.68
C GLN A 61 -22.18 3.43 9.71
N GLN A 62 -21.87 2.95 8.51
CA GLN A 62 -22.85 2.74 7.45
C GLN A 62 -23.37 1.29 7.38
N MET A 63 -22.71 0.36 8.08
CA MET A 63 -22.97 -1.09 8.00
C MET A 63 -23.05 -1.61 6.56
N CYS A 64 -22.21 -1.05 5.67
CA CYS A 64 -22.22 -1.37 4.26
C CYS A 64 -21.37 -2.60 3.93
N SER A 65 -21.60 -3.17 2.74
CA SER A 65 -20.76 -4.23 2.18
C SER A 65 -19.36 -3.69 1.82
N ILE A 66 -18.41 -4.60 1.59
CA ILE A 66 -17.07 -4.22 1.11
C ILE A 66 -17.17 -3.55 -0.27
N ASP A 67 -18.02 -4.08 -1.14
CA ASP A 67 -18.21 -3.54 -2.49
C ASP A 67 -18.77 -2.11 -2.44
N ASP A 68 -19.70 -1.85 -1.53
CA ASP A 68 -20.29 -0.52 -1.39
C ASP A 68 -19.33 0.47 -0.73
N LEU A 69 -18.48 0.00 0.18
CA LEU A 69 -17.41 0.81 0.78
C LEU A 69 -16.47 1.37 -0.31
N PHE A 70 -16.07 0.56 -1.30
CA PHE A 70 -15.14 0.98 -2.35
C PHE A 70 -15.79 1.67 -3.56
N LYS A 71 -17.13 1.72 -3.63
CA LYS A 71 -17.86 2.55 -4.61
C LYS A 71 -17.96 4.02 -4.19
N LEU A 72 -17.84 4.30 -2.90
CA LEU A 72 -17.76 5.66 -2.39
C LEU A 72 -16.42 6.25 -2.85
N ASN A 73 -16.45 7.29 -3.69
CA ASN A 73 -15.29 8.01 -4.28
C ASN A 73 -14.34 8.68 -3.25
N GLN A 74 -14.17 8.12 -2.06
CA GLN A 74 -13.34 8.66 -0.97
C GLN A 74 -12.08 7.83 -0.67
N PHE A 75 -11.85 6.72 -1.37
CA PHE A 75 -10.80 5.76 -1.02
C PHE A 75 -9.61 5.69 -1.98
N ILE A 76 -9.65 6.41 -3.10
CA ILE A 76 -8.53 6.59 -4.05
C ILE A 76 -8.47 8.05 -4.48
#